data_AF-G3I770-F1
#
_entry.id   AF-G3I770-F1
#
_cell.length_a   1.000
_cell.length_b   1.000
_cell.length_c   1.000
_cell.angle_alpha   90.00
_cell.angle_beta   90.00
_cell.angle_gamma   90.00
#
_symmetry.space_group_name_H-M   'P 1'
#
loop_
_entity.id
_entity.type
_entity.pdbx_description
1 polymer ?
#
loop_
_entity_poly.entity_id
_entity_poly.type
_entity_poly.pdbx_seq_one_letter_code
_entity_poly.pdbx_strand_id
1 'polypeptide(L)'
;MRGRQYGDGVMKDRCPQTDMMTSQVSKERKMIVPPISMSEDCLYLNIYTPAHAHEGSNLPVMVWIHGGALVAGMASMNDGSILAATEDIVIVSIQYRLGILGFFSTGDKHARGNWGYLDQVAALHWVQQNIASFGGNPGQVTIFGASAGGTSVSSLVVSPMSKGLFHRAIMQSGVALLPDLISEKSEVVYTVFTMIPAVVDGTFLPRHPRELLASVDFHPVPSIIGIDSDECGWGIPLMLPPECSDLLMEEYMGDVEDPQTLQAQFRELMEDFMFVIPALQVAHFQRSHAPVYFYEFQHQPSFIKHKDVRPSHVRADHGDHGAFVFGSDFWGLKLDLTEEEKLLNRRMMKYWANFARHGNPNSEGLPYWPELVHDDQYLKLDIQPAVGRALKARKLQFWTKILPQKIQDIKGAQDKHAEL
;
A
#
# COMPACT_ATOMS: atom_id res chain seq x y z
N MET A 1 -19.31 2.29 13.09
CA MET A 1 -18.02 1.93 13.71
C MET A 1 -18.16 1.92 15.23
N ARG A 2 -17.60 0.90 15.89
CA ARG A 2 -17.46 0.84 17.36
C ARG A 2 -15.96 0.73 17.69
N GLY A 3 -15.42 1.66 18.49
CA GLY A 3 -14.01 1.66 18.90
C GLY A 3 -13.80 1.05 20.29
N ARG A 4 -12.65 0.38 20.49
CA ARG A 4 -12.21 -0.14 21.80
C ARG A 4 -10.69 -0.05 21.97
N GLN A 5 -10.27 0.05 23.22
CA GLN A 5 -8.88 -0.07 23.63
C GLN A 5 -8.46 -1.55 23.64
N TYR A 6 -7.27 -1.87 23.13
CA TYR A 6 -6.73 -3.23 23.11
C TYR A 6 -6.37 -3.68 24.54
N GLY A 7 -7.04 -4.74 25.02
CA GLY A 7 -6.92 -5.24 26.41
C GLY A 7 -8.09 -6.14 26.85
N ASP A 8 -9.25 -6.04 26.18
CA ASP A 8 -10.49 -6.78 26.50
C ASP A 8 -10.53 -8.25 26.01
N GLY A 9 -9.42 -8.80 25.51
CA GLY A 9 -9.26 -10.25 25.29
C GLY A 9 -10.11 -10.92 24.20
N VAL A 10 -10.88 -10.20 23.37
CA VAL A 10 -11.66 -10.79 22.26
C VAL A 10 -11.30 -10.12 20.94
N MET A 11 -10.56 -10.83 20.08
CA MET A 11 -10.39 -10.45 18.67
C MET A 11 -11.77 -10.47 18.00
N LYS A 12 -12.22 -9.31 17.50
CA LYS A 12 -13.50 -9.21 16.80
C LYS A 12 -13.44 -9.87 15.43
N ASP A 13 -14.61 -10.29 14.98
CA ASP A 13 -14.79 -11.02 13.74
C ASP A 13 -14.17 -10.26 12.56
N ARG A 14 -13.50 -11.01 11.69
CA ARG A 14 -13.01 -10.49 10.42
C ARG A 14 -14.17 -10.45 9.41
N CYS A 15 -14.11 -9.52 8.47
CA CYS A 15 -15.14 -9.47 7.42
C CYS A 15 -15.14 -10.77 6.59
N PRO A 16 -16.30 -11.18 6.03
CA PRO A 16 -16.37 -12.34 5.17
C PRO A 16 -15.43 -12.14 3.99
N GLN A 17 -14.60 -13.14 3.72
CA GLN A 17 -13.53 -13.05 2.74
C GLN A 17 -13.28 -14.41 2.09
N THR A 18 -12.78 -14.39 0.87
CA THR A 18 -12.31 -15.60 0.21
C THR A 18 -11.09 -16.13 0.95
N ASP A 19 -11.00 -17.45 1.03
CA ASP A 19 -10.01 -18.18 1.82
C ASP A 19 -8.60 -18.19 1.18
N MET A 20 -8.16 -17.06 0.63
CA MET A 20 -6.76 -16.86 0.22
C MET A 20 -5.79 -17.08 1.39
N MET A 21 -6.25 -16.81 2.63
CA MET A 21 -5.50 -17.06 3.86
C MET A 21 -5.46 -18.52 4.34
N THR A 22 -6.28 -19.43 3.77
CA THR A 22 -6.14 -20.88 4.01
C THR A 22 -5.51 -21.61 2.81
N SER A 23 -5.23 -20.87 1.73
CA SER A 23 -4.58 -21.38 0.53
C SER A 23 -3.14 -21.87 0.79
N GLN A 24 -2.63 -22.63 -0.18
CA GLN A 24 -1.28 -23.19 -0.19
C GLN A 24 -0.20 -22.12 0.11
N VAL A 25 -0.40 -20.87 -0.29
CA VAL A 25 0.49 -19.72 -0.01
C VAL A 25 0.63 -19.45 1.49
N SER A 26 -0.44 -19.62 2.28
CA SER A 26 -0.40 -19.44 3.74
C SER A 26 0.27 -20.59 4.46
N LYS A 27 0.15 -21.81 3.91
CA LYS A 27 0.88 -23.01 4.36
C LYS A 27 2.37 -22.91 4.02
N GLU A 28 2.69 -22.44 2.82
CA GLU A 28 4.07 -22.19 2.35
C GLU A 28 4.74 -21.07 3.17
N ARG A 29 4.01 -19.98 3.48
CA ARG A 29 4.47 -18.89 4.38
C ARG A 29 4.45 -19.23 5.87
N LYS A 30 3.96 -20.41 6.29
CA LYS A 30 3.78 -20.82 7.70
C LYS A 30 3.08 -19.75 8.57
N MET A 31 2.09 -19.05 8.00
CA MET A 31 1.35 -18.01 8.71
C MET A 31 0.38 -18.64 9.72
N ILE A 32 0.46 -18.24 10.98
CA ILE A 32 -0.53 -18.63 11.99
C ILE A 32 -1.65 -17.60 11.95
N VAL A 33 -2.72 -17.90 11.22
CA VAL A 33 -3.94 -17.10 11.27
C VAL A 33 -4.64 -17.43 12.59
N PRO A 34 -4.81 -16.47 13.52
CA PRO A 34 -5.56 -16.74 14.74
C PRO A 34 -6.98 -17.18 14.38
N PRO A 35 -7.61 -18.11 15.12
CA PRO A 35 -8.97 -18.56 14.82
C PRO A 35 -9.95 -17.43 15.14
N ILE A 36 -10.14 -16.53 14.18
CA ILE A 36 -11.06 -15.40 14.25
C ILE A 36 -12.25 -15.74 13.36
N SER A 37 -13.45 -15.69 13.95
CA SER A 37 -14.71 -15.91 13.25
C SER A 37 -14.90 -14.88 12.14
N MET A 38 -15.65 -15.28 11.10
CA MET A 38 -16.08 -14.37 10.04
C MET A 38 -17.50 -13.91 10.33
N SER A 39 -17.77 -12.61 10.15
CA SER A 39 -19.11 -12.04 10.33
C SER A 39 -19.26 -10.80 9.47
N GLU A 40 -20.46 -10.55 8.92
CA GLU A 40 -20.80 -9.27 8.29
C GLU A 40 -20.82 -8.12 9.31
N ASP A 41 -21.07 -8.41 10.59
CA ASP A 41 -20.78 -7.48 11.70
C ASP A 41 -19.27 -7.46 11.96
N CYS A 42 -18.51 -6.82 11.07
CA CYS A 42 -17.06 -6.72 11.15
C CYS A 42 -16.53 -5.27 11.22
N LEU A 43 -17.41 -4.26 11.18
CA LEU A 43 -17.00 -2.84 11.14
C LEU A 43 -16.58 -2.31 12.52
N TYR A 44 -15.39 -2.75 12.93
CA TYR A 44 -14.70 -2.42 14.17
C TYR A 44 -13.34 -1.76 13.90
N LEU A 45 -12.79 -1.13 14.93
CA LEU A 45 -11.42 -0.63 14.94
C LEU A 45 -10.76 -0.93 16.28
N ASN A 46 -9.45 -1.17 16.26
CA ASN A 46 -8.62 -1.40 17.43
C ASN A 46 -7.81 -0.14 17.72
N ILE A 47 -7.69 0.23 19.00
CA ILE A 47 -6.91 1.40 19.44
C ILE A 47 -5.79 0.93 20.37
N TYR A 48 -4.57 1.31 20.01
CA TYR A 48 -3.37 1.13 20.82
C TYR A 48 -2.89 2.51 21.25
N THR A 49 -2.88 2.75 22.56
CA THR A 49 -2.48 4.03 23.14
C THR A 49 -1.42 3.78 24.22
N PRO A 50 -0.39 4.64 24.35
CA PRO A 50 0.60 4.52 25.42
C PRO A 50 -0.07 4.52 26.80
N ALA A 51 0.49 3.76 27.76
CA ALA A 51 -0.17 3.57 29.07
C ALA A 51 -0.39 4.86 29.87
N HIS A 52 0.41 5.91 29.62
CA HIS A 52 0.29 7.20 30.27
C HIS A 52 -0.67 8.17 29.55
N ALA A 53 -1.08 7.83 28.32
CA ALA A 53 -1.94 8.67 27.51
C ALA A 53 -3.36 8.71 28.09
N HIS A 54 -3.91 9.91 28.11
CA HIS A 54 -5.23 10.24 28.60
C HIS A 54 -5.79 11.41 27.77
N GLU A 55 -7.09 11.67 27.89
CA GLU A 55 -7.70 12.82 27.23
C GLU A 55 -6.93 14.11 27.52
N GLY A 56 -6.54 14.84 26.47
CA GLY A 56 -5.66 16.01 26.55
C GLY A 56 -4.16 15.74 26.34
N SER A 57 -3.71 14.48 26.24
CA SER A 57 -2.31 14.15 25.91
C SER A 57 -1.89 14.64 24.52
N ASN A 58 -2.85 14.75 23.60
CA ASN A 58 -2.68 15.38 22.28
C ASN A 58 -1.59 14.72 21.41
N LEU A 59 -1.46 13.39 21.49
CA LEU A 59 -0.47 12.61 20.75
C LEU A 59 -0.83 12.51 19.26
N PRO A 60 0.16 12.40 18.35
CA PRO A 60 -0.12 12.09 16.96
C PRO A 60 -0.88 10.78 16.82
N VAL A 61 -1.70 10.66 15.77
CA VAL A 61 -2.51 9.48 15.49
C VAL A 61 -2.08 8.88 14.16
N MET A 62 -1.81 7.57 14.13
CA MET A 62 -1.61 6.83 12.90
C MET A 62 -2.72 5.79 12.70
N VAL A 63 -3.43 5.88 11.58
CA VAL A 63 -4.56 5.00 11.23
C VAL A 63 -4.11 3.98 10.19
N TRP A 64 -4.01 2.72 10.57
CA TRP A 64 -3.62 1.60 9.72
C TRP A 64 -4.78 1.05 8.90
N ILE A 65 -4.56 0.92 7.59
CA ILE A 65 -5.47 0.27 6.64
C ILE A 65 -4.77 -0.99 6.11
N HIS A 66 -5.30 -2.16 6.43
CA HIS A 66 -4.68 -3.42 6.02
C HIS A 66 -4.82 -3.69 4.52
N GLY A 67 -3.85 -4.43 3.96
CA GLY A 67 -3.89 -4.94 2.58
C GLY A 67 -4.67 -6.24 2.44
N GLY A 68 -4.44 -6.95 1.32
CA GLY A 68 -5.10 -8.22 0.97
C GLY A 68 -5.97 -8.15 -0.28
N ALA A 69 -5.51 -7.41 -1.29
CA ALA A 69 -6.15 -7.29 -2.62
C ALA A 69 -7.64 -6.91 -2.59
N LEU A 70 -8.09 -6.22 -1.52
CA LEU A 70 -9.49 -5.85 -1.26
C LEU A 70 -10.45 -7.05 -1.06
N VAL A 71 -9.94 -8.28 -1.05
CA VAL A 71 -10.74 -9.52 -0.96
C VAL A 71 -10.46 -10.32 0.33
N ALA A 72 -9.34 -10.04 1.01
CA ALA A 72 -8.92 -10.68 2.26
C ALA A 72 -8.20 -9.68 3.18
N GLY A 73 -7.93 -10.09 4.43
CA GLY A 73 -7.21 -9.29 5.42
C GLY A 73 -8.01 -9.02 6.69
N MET A 74 -7.35 -8.45 7.70
CA MET A 74 -7.98 -7.93 8.90
C MET A 74 -7.09 -6.94 9.67
N ALA A 75 -7.72 -6.02 10.40
CA ALA A 75 -7.06 -5.04 11.27
C ALA A 75 -6.16 -5.68 12.35
N SER A 76 -6.56 -6.84 12.88
CA SER A 76 -5.87 -7.54 13.98
C SER A 76 -4.61 -8.30 13.55
N MET A 77 -4.25 -8.29 12.26
CA MET A 77 -3.02 -8.96 11.79
C MET A 77 -1.73 -8.32 12.26
N ASN A 78 -1.77 -7.01 12.51
CA ASN A 78 -0.60 -6.23 12.87
C ASN A 78 -0.86 -5.61 14.26
N ASP A 79 -0.03 -5.96 15.23
CA ASP A 79 -0.10 -5.39 16.56
C ASP A 79 0.55 -4.00 16.58
N GLY A 80 -0.23 -2.97 16.89
CA GLY A 80 0.25 -1.60 17.01
C GLY A 80 0.92 -1.28 18.35
N SER A 81 0.91 -2.21 19.32
CA SER A 81 1.33 -1.95 20.70
C SER A 81 2.78 -1.49 20.83
N ILE A 82 3.72 -2.14 20.12
CA ILE A 82 5.15 -1.82 20.19
C ILE A 82 5.43 -0.45 19.58
N LEU A 83 4.86 -0.16 18.41
CA LEU A 83 5.00 1.14 17.77
C LEU A 83 4.40 2.25 18.65
N ALA A 84 3.19 2.03 19.18
CA ALA A 84 2.53 2.98 20.07
C ALA A 84 3.38 3.29 21.30
N ALA A 85 3.88 2.26 22.00
CA ALA A 85 4.66 2.42 23.22
C ALA A 85 6.06 3.00 22.97
N THR A 86 6.73 2.60 21.89
CA THR A 86 8.12 3.01 21.61
C THR A 86 8.18 4.44 21.08
N GLU A 87 7.20 4.82 20.26
CA GLU A 87 7.17 6.11 19.59
C GLU A 87 6.12 7.06 20.15
N ASP A 88 5.47 6.74 21.26
CA ASP A 88 4.55 7.67 21.93
C ASP A 88 3.48 8.26 20.97
N ILE A 89 2.79 7.37 20.27
CA ILE A 89 1.79 7.66 19.24
C ILE A 89 0.57 6.78 19.46
N VAL A 90 -0.61 7.29 19.11
CA VAL A 90 -1.84 6.47 19.10
C VAL A 90 -1.97 5.75 17.75
N ILE A 91 -2.06 4.43 17.78
CA ILE A 91 -2.32 3.61 16.58
C ILE A 91 -3.79 3.19 16.55
N VAL A 92 -4.43 3.36 15.39
CA VAL A 92 -5.80 2.91 15.14
C VAL A 92 -5.81 1.96 13.95
N SER A 93 -6.15 0.70 14.14
CA SER A 93 -6.26 -0.27 13.03
C SER A 93 -7.73 -0.49 12.68
N ILE A 94 -8.12 -0.25 11.42
CA ILE A 94 -9.54 -0.27 11.00
C ILE A 94 -9.87 -1.50 10.15
N GLN A 95 -11.09 -2.02 10.33
CA GLN A 95 -11.70 -2.98 9.41
C GLN A 95 -12.53 -2.25 8.34
N TYR A 96 -12.67 -2.87 7.17
CA TYR A 96 -13.56 -2.44 6.11
C TYR A 96 -14.11 -3.66 5.35
N ARG A 97 -15.29 -3.54 4.73
CA ARG A 97 -15.86 -4.64 3.95
C ARG A 97 -14.96 -5.02 2.77
N LEU A 98 -14.88 -6.32 2.50
CA LEU A 98 -14.03 -6.94 1.49
C LEU A 98 -14.85 -7.67 0.43
N GLY A 99 -14.22 -7.98 -0.71
CA GLY A 99 -14.79 -8.76 -1.78
C GLY A 99 -16.13 -8.20 -2.28
N ILE A 100 -17.09 -9.07 -2.53
CA ILE A 100 -18.41 -8.67 -3.06
C ILE A 100 -19.14 -7.71 -2.12
N LEU A 101 -19.02 -7.91 -0.80
CA LEU A 101 -19.68 -7.06 0.20
C LEU A 101 -19.06 -5.66 0.26
N GLY A 102 -17.78 -5.54 -0.11
CA GLY A 102 -17.04 -4.28 -0.11
C GLY A 102 -17.09 -3.53 -1.43
N PHE A 103 -17.17 -4.22 -2.57
CA PHE A 103 -16.87 -3.60 -3.86
C PHE A 103 -17.84 -3.97 -4.99
N PHE A 104 -18.91 -4.71 -4.72
CA PHE A 104 -19.95 -4.97 -5.73
C PHE A 104 -20.55 -3.68 -6.29
N SER A 105 -20.55 -3.57 -7.62
CA SER A 105 -21.09 -2.44 -8.36
C SER A 105 -21.89 -2.91 -9.57
N THR A 106 -23.03 -2.27 -9.81
CA THR A 106 -23.82 -2.37 -11.05
C THR A 106 -23.46 -1.27 -12.06
N GLY A 107 -22.56 -0.34 -11.70
CA GLY A 107 -22.24 0.83 -12.51
C GLY A 107 -23.35 1.90 -12.54
N ASP A 108 -24.36 1.77 -11.67
CA ASP A 108 -25.46 2.71 -11.56
C ASP A 108 -25.82 3.02 -10.09
N LYS A 109 -26.91 3.77 -9.88
CA LYS A 109 -27.35 4.20 -8.54
C LYS A 109 -27.81 3.05 -7.63
N HIS A 110 -28.09 1.86 -8.15
CA HIS A 110 -28.64 0.75 -7.36
C HIS A 110 -27.55 0.03 -6.57
N ALA A 111 -26.34 -0.08 -7.13
CA ALA A 111 -25.14 -0.46 -6.41
C ALA A 111 -23.94 0.30 -7.01
N ARG A 112 -23.61 1.46 -6.46
CA ARG A 112 -22.49 2.28 -6.99
C ARG A 112 -21.13 1.61 -6.83
N GLY A 113 -20.94 0.83 -5.77
CA GLY A 113 -19.67 0.21 -5.41
C GLY A 113 -18.92 0.97 -4.32
N ASN A 114 -17.65 0.62 -4.11
CA ASN A 114 -16.73 1.28 -3.17
C ASN A 114 -17.20 1.30 -1.70
N TRP A 115 -18.05 0.36 -1.29
CA TRP A 115 -18.55 0.25 0.09
C TRP A 115 -17.42 0.10 1.11
N GLY A 116 -16.38 -0.66 0.78
CA GLY A 116 -15.18 -0.80 1.61
C GLY A 116 -14.45 0.52 1.81
N TYR A 117 -14.34 1.36 0.77
CA TYR A 117 -13.77 2.71 0.91
C TYR A 117 -14.67 3.65 1.72
N LEU A 118 -15.99 3.55 1.57
CA LEU A 118 -16.93 4.31 2.40
C LEU A 118 -16.84 3.90 3.88
N ASP A 119 -16.56 2.63 4.18
CA ASP A 119 -16.30 2.18 5.54
C ASP A 119 -15.03 2.81 6.12
N GLN A 120 -13.98 2.95 5.30
CA GLN A 120 -12.74 3.63 5.70
C GLN A 120 -12.98 5.13 5.98
N VAL A 121 -13.76 5.81 5.13
CA VAL A 121 -14.17 7.21 5.38
C VAL A 121 -14.97 7.33 6.68
N ALA A 122 -15.90 6.40 6.93
CA ALA A 122 -16.66 6.36 8.18
C ALA A 122 -15.76 6.11 9.40
N ALA A 123 -14.71 5.29 9.26
CA ALA A 123 -13.68 5.10 10.28
C ALA A 123 -12.95 6.40 10.61
N LEU A 124 -12.55 7.15 9.58
CA LEU A 124 -11.84 8.41 9.76
C LEU A 124 -12.72 9.48 10.40
N HIS A 125 -14.01 9.55 10.06
CA HIS A 125 -14.96 10.38 10.81
C HIS A 125 -15.07 9.97 12.28
N TRP A 126 -15.08 8.67 12.57
CA TRP A 126 -15.06 8.18 13.94
C TRP A 126 -13.80 8.64 14.68
N VAL A 127 -12.63 8.52 14.05
CA VAL A 127 -11.34 8.97 14.61
C VAL A 127 -11.41 10.48 14.92
N GLN A 128 -11.84 11.30 13.97
CA GLN A 128 -11.99 12.75 14.16
C GLN A 128 -12.88 13.11 15.35
N GLN A 129 -13.95 12.34 15.59
CA GLN A 129 -14.93 12.62 16.64
C GLN A 129 -14.53 12.08 18.02
N ASN A 130 -13.69 11.04 18.10
CA ASN A 130 -13.51 10.26 19.33
C ASN A 130 -12.07 10.12 19.81
N ILE A 131 -11.06 10.30 18.94
CA ILE A 131 -9.68 9.91 19.28
C ILE A 131 -9.06 10.75 20.41
N ALA A 132 -9.58 11.95 20.63
CA ALA A 132 -9.20 12.83 21.74
C ALA A 132 -9.37 12.14 23.10
N SER A 133 -10.44 11.39 23.31
CA SER A 133 -10.70 10.65 24.55
C SER A 133 -9.70 9.51 24.80
N PHE A 134 -8.97 9.09 23.77
CA PHE A 134 -7.90 8.08 23.86
C PHE A 134 -6.50 8.71 23.89
N GLY A 135 -6.42 10.04 24.05
CA GLY A 135 -5.18 10.80 24.10
C GLY A 135 -4.61 11.23 22.75
N GLY A 136 -5.29 10.92 21.65
CA GLY A 136 -4.87 11.29 20.30
C GLY A 136 -5.32 12.69 19.86
N ASN A 137 -4.60 13.30 18.95
CA ASN A 137 -4.91 14.61 18.37
C ASN A 137 -5.65 14.44 17.04
N PRO A 138 -6.95 14.80 16.94
CA PRO A 138 -7.69 14.72 15.67
C PRO A 138 -7.12 15.64 14.57
N GLY A 139 -6.38 16.69 14.94
CA GLY A 139 -5.65 17.58 14.04
C GLY A 139 -4.27 17.05 13.58
N GLN A 140 -3.85 15.86 14.02
CA GLN A 140 -2.59 15.22 13.61
C GLN A 140 -2.78 13.74 13.28
N VAL A 141 -3.73 13.48 12.38
CA VAL A 141 -4.02 12.13 11.87
C VAL A 141 -3.19 11.83 10.62
N THR A 142 -2.44 10.73 10.65
CA THR A 142 -1.70 10.16 9.53
C THR A 142 -2.34 8.84 9.12
N ILE A 143 -2.74 8.69 7.86
CA ILE A 143 -3.22 7.39 7.35
C ILE A 143 -2.05 6.62 6.75
N PHE A 144 -1.96 5.32 7.00
CA PHE A 144 -0.94 4.46 6.42
C PHE A 144 -1.44 3.06 6.10
N GLY A 145 -0.88 2.45 5.07
CA GLY A 145 -1.33 1.14 4.61
C GLY A 145 -0.34 0.50 3.66
N ALA A 146 -0.39 -0.84 3.58
CA ALA A 146 0.44 -1.63 2.67
C ALA A 146 -0.40 -2.36 1.62
N SER A 147 0.14 -2.54 0.40
CA SER A 147 -0.54 -3.24 -0.70
C SER A 147 -1.89 -2.56 -1.02
N ALA A 148 -2.99 -3.32 -1.09
CA ALA A 148 -4.35 -2.76 -1.22
C ALA A 148 -4.71 -1.71 -0.14
N GLY A 149 -4.07 -1.75 1.03
CA GLY A 149 -4.17 -0.71 2.05
C GLY A 149 -3.43 0.58 1.66
N GLY A 150 -2.28 0.47 0.98
CA GLY A 150 -1.58 1.60 0.37
C GLY A 150 -2.40 2.22 -0.78
N THR A 151 -3.00 1.38 -1.62
CA THR A 151 -3.98 1.83 -2.63
C THR A 151 -5.15 2.55 -1.98
N SER A 152 -5.69 2.02 -0.87
CA SER A 152 -6.74 2.69 -0.10
C SER A 152 -6.32 4.08 0.39
N VAL A 153 -5.11 4.20 0.96
CA VAL A 153 -4.53 5.50 1.38
C VAL A 153 -4.43 6.45 0.19
N SER A 154 -3.93 5.99 -0.94
CA SER A 154 -3.81 6.79 -2.17
C SER A 154 -5.19 7.23 -2.71
N SER A 155 -6.18 6.35 -2.70
CA SER A 155 -7.57 6.64 -3.07
C SER A 155 -8.23 7.67 -2.15
N LEU A 156 -7.96 7.61 -0.84
CA LEU A 156 -8.43 8.60 0.15
C LEU A 156 -7.74 9.97 -0.03
N VAL A 157 -6.52 10.03 -0.55
CA VAL A 157 -5.85 11.30 -0.90
C VAL A 157 -6.54 12.00 -2.08
N VAL A 158 -7.02 11.24 -3.06
CA VAL A 158 -7.70 11.79 -4.25
C VAL A 158 -9.21 11.96 -4.09
N SER A 159 -9.83 11.31 -3.11
CA SER A 159 -11.27 11.42 -2.88
C SER A 159 -11.64 12.73 -2.18
N PRO A 160 -12.64 13.49 -2.67
CA PRO A 160 -13.16 14.65 -1.96
C PRO A 160 -13.90 14.27 -0.67
N MET A 161 -14.38 13.02 -0.54
CA MET A 161 -15.16 12.56 0.62
C MET A 161 -14.32 12.46 1.90
N SER A 162 -13.00 12.33 1.78
CA SER A 162 -12.06 12.22 2.89
C SER A 162 -11.28 13.50 3.18
N LYS A 163 -11.60 14.60 2.47
CA LYS A 163 -10.95 15.89 2.64
C LYS A 163 -11.08 16.40 4.07
N GLY A 164 -9.94 16.74 4.66
CA GLY A 164 -9.86 17.25 6.04
C GLY A 164 -9.97 16.18 7.14
N LEU A 165 -10.06 14.89 6.80
CA LEU A 165 -10.11 13.82 7.80
C LEU A 165 -8.72 13.32 8.25
N PHE A 166 -7.68 13.67 7.50
CA PHE A 166 -6.28 13.34 7.79
C PHE A 166 -5.36 14.43 7.24
N HIS A 167 -4.10 14.37 7.68
CA HIS A 167 -3.12 15.44 7.53
C HIS A 167 -1.83 14.95 6.83
N ARG A 168 -1.60 13.64 6.80
CA ARG A 168 -0.41 12.98 6.21
C ARG A 168 -0.78 11.59 5.71
N ALA A 169 -0.05 11.09 4.72
CA ALA A 169 -0.29 9.78 4.12
C ALA A 169 1.00 8.96 3.98
N ILE A 170 0.93 7.64 4.20
CA ILE A 170 2.04 6.72 3.92
C ILE A 170 1.54 5.55 3.08
N MET A 171 2.07 5.42 1.87
CA MET A 171 1.66 4.45 0.86
C MET A 171 2.78 3.42 0.67
N GLN A 172 2.58 2.20 1.17
CA GLN A 172 3.62 1.17 1.15
C GLN A 172 3.26 0.10 0.12
N SER A 173 4.04 -0.01 -0.96
CA SER A 173 3.85 -1.01 -2.01
C SER A 173 2.42 -1.03 -2.58
N GLY A 174 1.79 0.14 -2.71
CA GLY A 174 0.44 0.26 -3.25
C GLY A 174 -0.04 1.70 -3.37
N VAL A 175 -0.56 2.06 -4.53
CA VAL A 175 -1.09 3.40 -4.86
C VAL A 175 -2.34 3.29 -5.76
N ALA A 176 -3.02 4.41 -6.01
CA ALA A 176 -4.27 4.44 -6.79
C ALA A 176 -4.08 4.27 -8.31
N LEU A 177 -2.83 4.19 -8.80
CA LEU A 177 -2.52 3.90 -10.21
C LEU A 177 -2.11 2.45 -10.46
N LEU A 178 -2.24 1.58 -9.46
CA LEU A 178 -2.02 0.14 -9.63
C LEU A 178 -3.01 -0.41 -10.69
N PRO A 179 -2.52 -1.12 -11.73
CA PRO A 179 -3.37 -1.75 -12.72
C PRO A 179 -4.40 -2.70 -12.09
N ASP A 180 -5.56 -2.82 -12.73
CA ASP A 180 -6.64 -3.77 -12.39
C ASP A 180 -7.27 -3.66 -11.00
N LEU A 181 -6.80 -2.77 -10.12
CA LEU A 181 -7.40 -2.50 -8.81
C LEU A 181 -8.47 -1.41 -8.85
N ILE A 182 -8.45 -0.55 -9.87
CA ILE A 182 -9.47 0.48 -10.10
C ILE A 182 -9.94 0.38 -11.56
N SER A 183 -11.24 0.18 -11.77
CA SER A 183 -11.86 0.01 -13.08
C SER A 183 -12.81 1.16 -13.43
N GLU A 184 -12.79 1.60 -14.68
CA GLU A 184 -13.82 2.49 -15.24
C GLU A 184 -15.05 1.72 -15.74
N LYS A 185 -14.94 0.39 -15.92
CA LYS A 185 -16.00 -0.47 -16.44
C LYS A 185 -16.54 -1.38 -15.33
N SER A 186 -17.85 -1.39 -15.13
CA SER A 186 -18.54 -2.30 -14.20
C SER A 186 -18.51 -3.76 -14.66
N GLU A 187 -18.33 -4.02 -15.95
CA GLU A 187 -18.30 -5.37 -16.54
C GLU A 187 -17.15 -6.25 -16.02
N VAL A 188 -16.04 -5.63 -15.58
CA VAL A 188 -14.85 -6.30 -15.04
C VAL A 188 -15.12 -6.99 -13.68
N VAL A 189 -16.18 -6.58 -12.98
CA VAL A 189 -16.57 -7.13 -11.65
C VAL A 189 -16.96 -8.61 -11.72
N TYR A 190 -17.32 -9.14 -12.90
CA TYR A 190 -17.73 -10.54 -13.07
C TYR A 190 -16.65 -11.47 -13.63
N THR A 191 -15.57 -10.94 -14.21
CA THR A 191 -14.64 -11.73 -15.04
C THR A 191 -13.43 -12.27 -14.28
N VAL A 192 -13.12 -11.74 -13.08
CA VAL A 192 -11.95 -12.15 -12.31
C VAL A 192 -12.35 -12.45 -10.85
N PHE A 193 -12.71 -13.69 -10.56
CA PHE A 193 -13.08 -14.12 -9.19
C PHE A 193 -11.93 -13.99 -8.16
N THR A 194 -10.71 -13.70 -8.61
CA THR A 194 -9.49 -13.58 -7.79
C THR A 194 -9.28 -12.17 -7.20
N MET A 195 -9.79 -11.11 -7.84
CA MET A 195 -9.68 -9.71 -7.38
C MET A 195 -10.94 -8.94 -7.78
N ILE A 196 -11.57 -8.23 -6.83
CA ILE A 196 -12.72 -7.35 -7.13
C ILE A 196 -12.21 -5.90 -7.10
N PRO A 197 -12.16 -5.20 -8.25
CA PRO A 197 -11.63 -3.84 -8.30
C PRO A 197 -12.57 -2.84 -7.64
N ALA A 198 -12.00 -1.74 -7.16
CA ALA A 198 -12.76 -0.52 -6.92
C ALA A 198 -13.17 0.12 -8.27
N VAL A 199 -14.17 1.00 -8.25
CA VAL A 199 -14.73 1.59 -9.48
C VAL A 199 -14.77 3.11 -9.43
N VAL A 200 -14.74 3.77 -10.59
CA VAL A 200 -15.04 5.21 -10.68
C VAL A 200 -16.56 5.39 -10.52
N ASP A 201 -17.00 5.60 -9.28
CA ASP A 201 -18.43 5.56 -8.91
C ASP A 201 -19.13 6.93 -9.01
N GLY A 202 -18.39 8.00 -9.31
CA GLY A 202 -18.93 9.37 -9.39
C GLY A 202 -19.14 10.03 -8.02
N THR A 203 -19.02 9.29 -6.92
CA THR A 203 -19.13 9.82 -5.55
C THR A 203 -17.84 9.73 -4.75
N PHE A 204 -17.31 8.53 -4.50
CA PHE A 204 -16.03 8.35 -3.82
C PHE A 204 -14.86 8.70 -4.74
N LEU A 205 -14.83 8.11 -5.94
CA LEU A 205 -13.96 8.52 -7.05
C LEU A 205 -14.81 9.22 -8.12
N PRO A 206 -14.81 10.57 -8.18
CA PRO A 206 -15.62 11.30 -9.16
C PRO A 206 -15.11 11.14 -10.60
N ARG A 207 -13.81 10.91 -10.77
CA ARG A 207 -13.10 10.67 -12.05
C ARG A 207 -11.99 9.65 -11.80
N HIS A 208 -11.35 9.16 -12.87
CA HIS A 208 -10.23 8.23 -12.73
C HIS A 208 -9.07 8.87 -11.94
N PRO A 209 -8.38 8.14 -11.03
CA PRO A 209 -7.31 8.71 -10.18
C PRO A 209 -6.19 9.40 -10.97
N ARG A 210 -5.86 8.91 -12.17
CA ARG A 210 -4.90 9.55 -13.08
C ARG A 210 -5.30 10.99 -13.42
N GLU A 211 -6.57 11.23 -13.69
CA GLU A 211 -7.06 12.58 -13.98
C GLU A 211 -7.09 13.46 -12.74
N LEU A 212 -7.46 12.88 -11.58
CA LEU A 212 -7.50 13.60 -10.31
C LEU A 212 -6.09 14.05 -9.90
N LEU A 213 -5.09 13.20 -10.04
CA LEU A 213 -3.68 13.50 -9.77
C LEU A 213 -3.07 14.50 -10.75
N ALA A 214 -3.51 14.47 -12.02
CA ALA A 214 -3.09 15.46 -13.02
C ALA A 214 -3.77 16.83 -12.81
N SER A 215 -4.90 16.87 -12.12
CA SER A 215 -5.59 18.09 -11.72
C SER A 215 -5.15 18.57 -10.33
N VAL A 216 -5.39 19.83 -10.00
CA VAL A 216 -5.17 20.39 -8.64
C VAL A 216 -6.29 20.02 -7.66
N ASP A 217 -7.20 19.12 -8.03
CA ASP A 217 -8.48 18.90 -7.35
C ASP A 217 -8.43 17.86 -6.20
N PHE A 218 -7.25 17.30 -5.88
CA PHE A 218 -7.09 16.36 -4.76
C PHE A 218 -6.71 17.06 -3.44
N HIS A 219 -6.68 16.33 -2.32
CA HIS A 219 -6.28 16.87 -1.01
C HIS A 219 -4.76 16.76 -0.82
N PRO A 220 -3.96 17.83 -1.01
CA PRO A 220 -2.51 17.74 -0.91
C PRO A 220 -2.09 17.56 0.55
N VAL A 221 -1.39 16.46 0.84
CA VAL A 221 -0.81 16.17 2.15
C VAL A 221 0.63 15.69 2.00
N PRO A 222 1.52 15.97 2.97
CA PRO A 222 2.82 15.32 3.00
C PRO A 222 2.66 13.80 2.88
N SER A 223 3.48 13.18 2.03
CA SER A 223 3.37 11.75 1.76
C SER A 223 4.72 11.01 1.84
N ILE A 224 4.74 9.82 2.45
CA ILE A 224 5.80 8.82 2.22
C ILE A 224 5.25 7.79 1.24
N ILE A 225 5.99 7.51 0.17
CA ILE A 225 5.65 6.47 -0.81
C ILE A 225 6.83 5.52 -0.94
N GLY A 226 6.62 4.22 -0.95
CA GLY A 226 7.72 3.30 -1.22
C GLY A 226 7.30 1.96 -1.73
N ILE A 227 8.32 1.20 -2.12
CA ILE A 227 8.24 -0.14 -2.70
C ILE A 227 9.27 -1.06 -2.05
N ASP A 228 9.09 -2.35 -2.19
CA ASP A 228 10.11 -3.37 -1.91
C ASP A 228 10.96 -3.62 -3.18
N SER A 229 12.19 -4.10 -3.02
CA SER A 229 13.13 -4.24 -4.15
C SER A 229 12.82 -5.42 -5.11
N ASP A 230 11.88 -6.29 -4.77
CA ASP A 230 11.50 -7.49 -5.52
C ASP A 230 10.00 -7.80 -5.30
N GLU A 231 9.12 -6.85 -5.64
CA GLU A 231 7.66 -6.89 -5.36
C GLU A 231 6.95 -8.12 -5.96
N CYS A 232 7.50 -8.70 -7.03
CA CYS A 232 6.96 -9.89 -7.69
C CYS A 232 7.87 -11.12 -7.54
N GLY A 233 8.75 -11.13 -6.53
CA GLY A 233 9.76 -12.16 -6.32
C GLY A 233 9.18 -13.55 -6.02
N TRP A 234 8.09 -13.62 -5.25
CA TRP A 234 7.58 -14.92 -4.80
C TRP A 234 6.05 -15.04 -4.68
N GLY A 235 5.36 -14.07 -4.05
CA GLY A 235 3.97 -14.27 -3.60
C GLY A 235 2.85 -13.89 -4.58
N ILE A 236 3.16 -13.25 -5.70
CA ILE A 236 2.16 -12.61 -6.58
C ILE A 236 2.23 -13.24 -7.99
N PRO A 237 1.29 -14.11 -8.36
CA PRO A 237 1.06 -14.48 -9.75
C PRO A 237 -0.09 -13.64 -10.33
N LEU A 238 0.06 -13.01 -11.52
CA LEU A 238 -0.89 -13.05 -12.67
C LEU A 238 -0.61 -12.07 -13.85
N MET A 239 -1.50 -12.20 -14.86
CA MET A 239 -1.54 -11.84 -16.30
C MET A 239 -1.13 -10.42 -16.77
N LEU A 240 -0.50 -10.39 -17.96
CA LEU A 240 -0.27 -9.20 -18.79
C LEU A 240 -1.36 -9.03 -19.86
N PRO A 241 -1.74 -7.79 -20.24
CA PRO A 241 -2.63 -7.54 -21.38
C PRO A 241 -2.00 -8.00 -22.71
N PRO A 242 -2.76 -8.66 -23.62
CA PRO A 242 -2.22 -9.17 -24.89
C PRO A 242 -1.74 -8.07 -25.84
N GLU A 243 -2.34 -6.88 -25.76
CA GLU A 243 -2.24 -5.82 -26.77
C GLU A 243 -0.87 -5.13 -26.85
N CYS A 244 -0.05 -5.26 -25.81
CA CYS A 244 1.28 -4.63 -25.74
C CYS A 244 2.40 -5.64 -25.54
N SER A 245 2.09 -6.95 -25.60
CA SER A 245 3.02 -8.03 -25.27
C SER A 245 4.33 -7.90 -26.04
N ASP A 246 4.28 -7.69 -27.35
CA ASP A 246 5.50 -7.65 -28.18
C ASP A 246 6.43 -6.48 -27.84
N LEU A 247 5.88 -5.30 -27.57
CA LEU A 247 6.66 -4.11 -27.19
C LEU A 247 7.29 -4.26 -25.80
N LEU A 248 6.59 -4.92 -24.88
CA LEU A 248 7.10 -5.20 -23.54
C LEU A 248 8.19 -6.27 -23.57
N MET A 249 8.00 -7.32 -24.39
CA MET A 249 8.99 -8.36 -24.59
C MET A 249 10.25 -7.81 -25.27
N GLU A 250 10.12 -6.94 -26.27
CA GLU A 250 11.26 -6.24 -26.88
C GLU A 250 12.06 -5.43 -25.85
N GLU A 251 11.39 -4.65 -24.99
CA GLU A 251 12.04 -3.75 -24.03
C GLU A 251 12.67 -4.48 -22.82
N TYR A 252 12.09 -5.60 -22.38
CA TYR A 252 12.54 -6.31 -21.18
C TYR A 252 13.35 -7.57 -21.47
N MET A 253 13.04 -8.31 -22.54
CA MET A 253 13.71 -9.57 -22.87
C MET A 253 14.77 -9.42 -23.96
N GLY A 254 14.50 -8.60 -24.98
CA GLY A 254 15.37 -8.50 -26.17
C GLY A 254 15.62 -9.88 -26.81
N ASP A 255 16.88 -10.15 -27.18
CA ASP A 255 17.32 -11.42 -27.79
C ASP A 255 17.84 -12.45 -26.75
N VAL A 256 17.48 -12.32 -25.48
CA VAL A 256 17.96 -13.21 -24.41
C VAL A 256 17.26 -14.57 -24.49
N GLU A 257 18.03 -15.66 -24.52
CA GLU A 257 17.50 -17.04 -24.53
C GLU A 257 17.72 -17.79 -23.21
N ASP A 258 18.59 -17.28 -22.32
CA ASP A 258 18.89 -17.93 -21.05
C ASP A 258 17.67 -17.95 -20.12
N PRO A 259 17.16 -19.14 -19.70
CA PRO A 259 15.94 -19.24 -18.93
C PRO A 259 15.97 -18.52 -17.57
N GLN A 260 17.13 -18.46 -16.90
CA GLN A 260 17.24 -17.80 -15.59
C GLN A 260 17.17 -16.28 -15.74
N THR A 261 17.85 -15.75 -16.75
CA THR A 261 17.84 -14.33 -17.10
C THR A 261 16.45 -13.90 -17.56
N LEU A 262 15.80 -14.70 -18.42
CA LEU A 262 14.41 -14.46 -18.85
C LEU A 262 13.44 -14.44 -17.67
N GLN A 263 13.58 -15.38 -16.72
CA GLN A 263 12.75 -15.40 -15.52
C GLN A 263 12.95 -14.14 -14.67
N ALA A 264 14.19 -13.66 -14.52
CA ALA A 264 14.50 -12.43 -13.78
C ALA A 264 13.95 -11.18 -14.49
N GLN A 265 14.14 -11.06 -15.80
CA GLN A 265 13.61 -9.96 -16.60
C GLN A 265 12.08 -9.95 -16.63
N PHE A 266 11.43 -11.12 -16.64
CA PHE A 266 9.98 -11.22 -16.51
C PHE A 266 9.50 -10.70 -15.16
N ARG A 267 10.16 -11.08 -14.06
CA ARG A 267 9.84 -10.53 -12.74
C ARG A 267 10.04 -9.02 -12.69
N GLU A 268 11.11 -8.50 -13.28
CA GLU A 268 11.36 -7.06 -13.37
C GLU A 268 10.26 -6.32 -14.16
N LEU A 269 9.82 -6.89 -15.29
CA LEU A 269 8.68 -6.36 -16.05
C LEU A 269 7.42 -6.27 -15.18
N MET A 270 7.13 -7.34 -14.44
CA MET A 270 5.93 -7.42 -13.60
C MET A 270 5.97 -6.46 -12.41
N GLU A 271 7.09 -6.36 -11.68
CA GLU A 271 7.21 -5.43 -10.56
C GLU A 271 7.12 -3.97 -11.04
N ASP A 272 7.75 -3.66 -12.18
CA ASP A 272 7.74 -2.32 -12.76
C ASP A 272 6.31 -1.93 -13.14
N PHE A 273 5.62 -2.82 -13.84
CA PHE A 273 4.23 -2.60 -14.27
C PHE A 273 3.26 -2.45 -13.10
N MET A 274 3.34 -3.34 -12.11
CA MET A 274 2.36 -3.39 -11.02
C MET A 274 2.60 -2.36 -9.92
N PHE A 275 3.86 -2.15 -9.52
CA PHE A 275 4.16 -1.41 -8.28
C PHE A 275 5.08 -0.22 -8.50
N VAL A 276 6.25 -0.42 -9.13
CA VAL A 276 7.31 0.59 -9.14
C VAL A 276 6.92 1.81 -9.98
N ILE A 277 6.48 1.60 -11.21
CA ILE A 277 6.15 2.70 -12.13
C ILE A 277 4.90 3.47 -11.66
N PRO A 278 3.80 2.80 -11.26
CA PRO A 278 2.67 3.51 -10.64
C PRO A 278 3.05 4.34 -9.42
N ALA A 279 3.89 3.82 -8.51
CA ALA A 279 4.34 4.54 -7.32
C ALA A 279 5.14 5.79 -7.67
N LEU A 280 6.08 5.69 -8.63
CA LEU A 280 6.86 6.83 -9.13
C LEU A 280 5.97 7.87 -9.80
N GLN A 281 4.96 7.45 -10.59
CA GLN A 281 4.01 8.37 -11.19
C GLN A 281 3.23 9.16 -10.12
N VAL A 282 2.66 8.48 -9.12
CA VAL A 282 1.92 9.15 -8.04
C VAL A 282 2.83 10.10 -7.27
N ALA A 283 4.05 9.69 -6.94
CA ALA A 283 5.04 10.53 -6.26
C ALA A 283 5.37 11.79 -7.06
N HIS A 284 5.54 11.67 -8.38
CA HIS A 284 5.81 12.81 -9.26
C HIS A 284 4.61 13.75 -9.43
N PHE A 285 3.38 13.24 -9.43
CA PHE A 285 2.19 14.10 -9.40
C PHE A 285 2.06 14.84 -8.06
N GLN A 286 2.32 14.16 -6.94
CA GLN A 286 2.14 14.73 -5.60
C GLN A 286 3.23 15.74 -5.22
N ARG A 287 4.49 15.53 -5.60
CA ARG A 287 5.61 16.42 -5.22
C ARG A 287 5.44 17.86 -5.68
N SER A 288 4.61 18.10 -6.71
CA SER A 288 4.28 19.44 -7.19
C SER A 288 3.29 20.18 -6.28
N HIS A 289 2.69 19.48 -5.32
CA HIS A 289 1.59 19.98 -4.49
C HIS A 289 1.84 19.85 -2.98
N ALA A 290 2.65 18.88 -2.55
CA ALA A 290 3.02 18.65 -1.15
C ALA A 290 4.38 17.93 -1.04
N PRO A 291 5.05 17.99 0.14
CA PRO A 291 6.30 17.26 0.36
C PRO A 291 6.12 15.75 0.18
N VAL A 292 7.03 15.13 -0.59
CA VAL A 292 7.03 13.68 -0.83
C VAL A 292 8.38 13.10 -0.43
N TYR A 293 8.37 12.00 0.30
CA TYR A 293 9.58 11.22 0.63
C TYR A 293 9.44 9.82 0.04
N PHE A 294 10.39 9.43 -0.82
CA PHE A 294 10.35 8.14 -1.49
C PHE A 294 11.34 7.16 -0.89
N TYR A 295 10.99 5.88 -0.78
CA TYR A 295 11.92 4.82 -0.41
C TYR A 295 11.83 3.57 -1.31
N GLU A 296 12.95 2.84 -1.35
CA GLU A 296 13.03 1.46 -1.85
C GLU A 296 13.58 0.59 -0.72
N PHE A 297 12.81 -0.38 -0.24
CA PHE A 297 13.23 -1.30 0.81
C PHE A 297 14.00 -2.47 0.21
N GLN A 298 15.24 -2.69 0.66
CA GLN A 298 16.19 -3.63 0.04
C GLN A 298 16.62 -4.76 0.98
N HIS A 299 16.32 -4.66 2.27
CA HIS A 299 16.75 -5.66 3.26
C HIS A 299 15.97 -6.96 3.14
N GLN A 300 16.68 -8.08 3.04
CA GLN A 300 16.10 -9.41 3.01
C GLN A 300 15.99 -9.97 4.44
N PRO A 301 14.79 -10.18 4.99
CA PRO A 301 14.64 -10.55 6.39
C PRO A 301 15.21 -11.94 6.74
N SER A 302 15.93 -12.03 7.86
CA SER A 302 16.64 -13.24 8.29
C SER A 302 15.71 -14.42 8.62
N PHE A 303 14.54 -14.13 9.20
CA PHE A 303 13.54 -15.14 9.59
C PHE A 303 12.96 -15.91 8.40
N ILE A 304 13.09 -15.37 7.18
CA ILE A 304 12.70 -16.04 5.94
C ILE A 304 13.81 -16.98 5.46
N LYS A 305 15.08 -16.60 5.63
CA LYS A 305 16.25 -17.41 5.26
C LYS A 305 16.36 -18.68 6.09
N HIS A 306 16.08 -18.61 7.39
CA HIS A 306 16.27 -19.74 8.30
C HIS A 306 15.27 -20.90 8.12
N LYS A 307 14.22 -20.74 7.31
CA LYS A 307 13.14 -21.74 7.19
C LYS A 307 13.11 -22.46 5.83
N ASP A 308 14.05 -22.18 4.92
CA ASP A 308 14.05 -22.65 3.51
C ASP A 308 12.73 -22.40 2.78
N VAL A 309 11.96 -21.39 3.24
CA VAL A 309 10.60 -21.11 2.74
C VAL A 309 10.65 -20.35 1.41
N ARG A 310 11.66 -19.51 1.22
CA ARG A 310 11.81 -18.64 0.05
C ARG A 310 13.16 -18.90 -0.62
N PRO A 311 13.22 -19.00 -1.96
CA PRO A 311 14.48 -19.15 -2.68
C PRO A 311 15.48 -18.02 -2.36
N SER A 312 16.76 -18.35 -2.26
CA SER A 312 17.82 -17.42 -1.83
C SER A 312 18.05 -16.24 -2.77
N HIS A 313 17.64 -16.37 -4.04
CA HIS A 313 17.78 -15.32 -5.06
C HIS A 313 16.74 -14.21 -4.94
N VAL A 314 15.65 -14.43 -4.20
CA VAL A 314 14.61 -13.42 -3.99
C VAL A 314 15.13 -12.38 -3.01
N ARG A 315 15.05 -11.09 -3.34
CA ARG A 315 15.55 -10.00 -2.47
C ARG A 315 14.50 -9.64 -1.40
N ALA A 316 14.25 -8.35 -1.18
CA ALA A 316 13.13 -7.90 -0.34
C ALA A 316 11.83 -8.01 -1.14
N ASP A 317 10.96 -8.94 -0.75
CA ASP A 317 9.70 -9.29 -1.42
C ASP A 317 8.53 -8.49 -0.86
N HIS A 318 7.41 -8.48 -1.59
CA HIS A 318 6.22 -7.72 -1.24
C HIS A 318 5.76 -7.93 0.22
N GLY A 319 5.77 -6.85 0.98
CA GLY A 319 5.33 -6.78 2.37
C GLY A 319 6.43 -7.06 3.39
N ASP A 320 7.66 -7.38 2.98
CA ASP A 320 8.77 -7.65 3.92
C ASP A 320 9.07 -6.44 4.83
N HIS A 321 8.88 -5.21 4.33
CA HIS A 321 9.05 -3.98 5.11
C HIS A 321 8.09 -3.88 6.31
N GLY A 322 6.93 -4.55 6.26
CA GLY A 322 5.89 -4.44 7.28
C GLY A 322 6.34 -4.92 8.66
N ALA A 323 7.20 -5.93 8.70
CA ALA A 323 7.80 -6.45 9.95
C ALA A 323 8.62 -5.40 10.70
N PHE A 324 9.18 -4.43 9.98
CA PHE A 324 10.04 -3.39 10.52
C PHE A 324 9.27 -2.12 10.91
N VAL A 325 8.00 -1.99 10.54
CA VAL A 325 7.12 -0.87 10.95
C VAL A 325 6.32 -1.20 12.22
N PHE A 326 5.96 -2.48 12.43
CA PHE A 326 5.13 -2.93 13.58
C PHE A 326 5.92 -3.62 14.71
N GLY A 327 7.22 -3.35 14.83
CA GLY A 327 7.96 -3.70 16.06
C GLY A 327 8.25 -5.19 16.27
N SER A 328 8.38 -5.99 15.20
CA SER A 328 8.64 -7.45 15.17
C SER A 328 7.42 -8.39 15.26
N ASP A 329 6.22 -7.88 15.54
CA ASP A 329 4.98 -8.67 15.44
C ASP A 329 4.34 -8.44 14.06
N PHE A 330 4.37 -9.48 13.22
CA PHE A 330 3.92 -9.38 11.83
C PHE A 330 3.10 -10.62 11.45
N TRP A 331 1.88 -10.42 10.94
CA TRP A 331 0.93 -11.49 10.57
C TRP A 331 0.67 -12.47 11.73
N GLY A 332 0.58 -11.96 12.96
CA GLY A 332 0.37 -12.78 14.16
C GLY A 332 1.57 -13.63 14.59
N LEU A 333 2.74 -13.44 13.96
CA LEU A 333 3.99 -14.09 14.34
C LEU A 333 4.90 -13.08 15.06
N LYS A 334 5.44 -13.50 16.20
CA LYS A 334 6.57 -12.83 16.83
C LYS A 334 7.85 -13.24 16.12
N LEU A 335 8.51 -12.29 15.47
CA LEU A 335 9.67 -12.55 14.64
C LEU A 335 10.97 -12.41 15.46
N ASP A 336 11.83 -13.43 15.38
CA ASP A 336 13.17 -13.35 15.95
C ASP A 336 14.07 -12.54 15.00
N LEU A 337 14.25 -11.26 15.31
CA LEU A 337 15.12 -10.34 14.57
C LEU A 337 16.56 -10.41 15.07
N THR A 338 17.54 -10.30 14.16
CA THR A 338 18.95 -10.10 14.53
C THR A 338 19.16 -8.72 15.17
N GLU A 339 20.31 -8.48 15.81
CA GLU A 339 20.59 -7.16 16.41
C GLU A 339 20.63 -6.03 15.37
N GLU A 340 21.11 -6.31 14.16
CA GLU A 340 21.11 -5.37 13.02
C GLU A 340 19.68 -5.09 12.53
N GLU A 341 18.82 -6.11 12.49
CA GLU A 341 17.41 -5.98 12.13
C GLU A 341 16.60 -5.24 13.19
N LYS A 342 16.91 -5.42 14.48
CA LYS A 342 16.33 -4.61 15.57
C LYS A 342 16.70 -3.14 15.42
N LEU A 343 17.92 -2.83 14.95
CA LEU A 343 18.31 -1.46 14.66
C LEU A 343 17.54 -0.89 13.46
N LEU A 344 17.39 -1.67 12.38
CA LEU A 344 16.58 -1.29 11.22
C LEU A 344 15.11 -1.05 11.63
N ASN A 345 14.54 -1.94 12.44
CA ASN A 345 13.17 -1.82 12.94
C ASN A 345 12.98 -0.54 13.77
N ARG A 346 13.86 -0.27 14.75
CA ARG A 346 13.80 0.99 15.52
C ARG A 346 13.92 2.22 14.61
N ARG A 347 14.81 2.17 13.62
CA ARG A 347 15.01 3.26 12.67
C ARG A 347 13.76 3.53 11.83
N MET A 348 13.13 2.48 11.30
CA MET A 348 11.90 2.60 10.51
C MET A 348 10.74 3.11 11.36
N MET A 349 10.52 2.56 12.56
CA MET A 349 9.51 3.09 13.48
C MET A 349 9.73 4.59 13.76
N LYS A 350 11.00 5.00 13.95
CA LYS A 350 11.33 6.41 14.17
C LYS A 350 11.01 7.30 12.97
N TYR A 351 11.37 6.89 11.76
CA TYR A 351 11.03 7.64 10.54
C TYR A 351 9.52 7.81 10.37
N TRP A 352 8.74 6.73 10.51
CA TRP A 352 7.29 6.77 10.37
C TRP A 352 6.65 7.66 11.44
N ALA A 353 7.11 7.55 12.68
CA ALA A 353 6.62 8.36 13.78
C ALA A 353 6.98 9.84 13.64
N ASN A 354 8.23 10.17 13.27
CA ASN A 354 8.65 11.54 12.99
C ASN A 354 7.82 12.15 11.88
N PHE A 355 7.59 11.39 10.81
CA PHE A 355 6.73 11.81 9.73
C PHE A 355 5.30 12.06 10.22
N ALA A 356 4.72 11.17 11.03
CA ALA A 356 3.38 11.38 11.58
C ALA A 356 3.27 12.66 12.44
N ARG A 357 4.33 12.99 13.20
CA ARG A 357 4.41 14.21 14.01
C ARG A 357 4.57 15.48 13.17
N HIS A 358 5.50 15.46 12.21
CA HIS A 358 6.06 16.68 11.63
C HIS A 358 5.83 16.82 10.12
N GLY A 359 5.46 15.74 9.43
CA GLY A 359 5.43 15.69 7.96
C GLY A 359 6.82 15.58 7.35
N ASN A 360 7.83 15.27 8.18
CA ASN A 360 9.22 15.09 7.80
C ASN A 360 9.77 13.89 8.61
N PRO A 361 10.33 12.85 7.96
CA PRO A 361 10.83 11.67 8.66
C PRO A 361 12.13 11.93 9.45
N ASN A 362 12.86 13.01 9.14
CA ASN A 362 14.20 13.25 9.66
C ASN A 362 14.21 13.73 11.12
N SER A 363 15.23 13.30 11.87
CA SER A 363 15.60 13.83 13.19
C SER A 363 17.09 13.60 13.45
N GLU A 364 17.62 14.21 14.52
CA GLU A 364 18.98 13.91 14.98
C GLU A 364 19.16 12.40 15.24
N GLY A 365 20.33 11.86 14.88
CA GLY A 365 20.66 10.44 15.05
C GLY A 365 20.14 9.50 13.95
N LEU A 366 19.35 9.99 12.99
CA LEU A 366 18.92 9.21 11.83
C LEU A 366 19.74 9.57 10.57
N PRO A 367 20.03 8.59 9.69
CA PRO A 367 20.46 8.88 8.34
C PRO A 367 19.50 9.84 7.63
N TYR A 368 20.03 10.74 6.81
CA TYR A 368 19.20 11.72 6.13
C TYR A 368 18.33 11.07 5.04
N TRP A 369 17.03 11.33 5.09
CA TRP A 369 16.05 10.98 4.08
C TRP A 369 15.69 12.24 3.26
N PRO A 370 16.14 12.33 1.99
CA PRO A 370 15.86 13.48 1.14
C PRO A 370 14.38 13.53 0.74
N GLU A 371 13.86 14.75 0.62
CA GLU A 371 12.59 14.99 -0.06
C GLU A 371 12.75 14.74 -1.57
N LEU A 372 11.74 14.12 -2.20
CA LEU A 372 11.71 13.80 -3.62
C LEU A 372 11.45 15.06 -4.47
N VAL A 373 12.49 15.87 -4.60
CA VAL A 373 12.51 17.08 -5.44
C VAL A 373 13.06 16.78 -6.85
N HIS A 374 13.51 17.80 -7.58
CA HIS A 374 13.97 17.72 -8.97
C HIS A 374 15.11 16.70 -9.22
N ASP A 375 15.96 16.44 -8.22
CA ASP A 375 17.06 15.49 -8.34
C ASP A 375 16.60 14.02 -8.21
N ASP A 376 15.32 13.75 -7.97
CA ASP A 376 14.74 12.40 -7.79
C ASP A 376 15.51 11.55 -6.77
N GLN A 377 15.94 12.17 -5.67
CA GLN A 377 16.61 11.45 -4.60
C GLN A 377 15.59 10.69 -3.74
N TYR A 378 15.95 9.48 -3.36
CA TYR A 378 15.12 8.60 -2.55
C TYR A 378 15.99 7.83 -1.54
N LEU A 379 15.37 7.28 -0.50
CA LEU A 379 16.09 6.49 0.50
C LEU A 379 16.07 5.01 0.12
N LYS A 380 17.25 4.40 -0.06
CA LYS A 380 17.41 2.95 -0.07
C LYS A 380 17.43 2.48 1.38
N LEU A 381 16.34 1.87 1.82
CA LEU A 381 16.16 1.38 3.18
C LEU A 381 16.74 -0.04 3.30
N ASP A 382 17.82 -0.13 4.06
CA ASP A 382 18.52 -1.35 4.42
C ASP A 382 19.13 -1.18 5.84
N ILE A 383 19.83 -2.18 6.37
CA ILE A 383 20.58 -2.10 7.63
C ILE A 383 21.45 -0.84 7.67
N GLN A 384 22.11 -0.53 6.55
CA GLN A 384 22.84 0.72 6.31
C GLN A 384 22.14 1.52 5.19
N PRO A 385 21.27 2.48 5.53
CA PRO A 385 20.54 3.24 4.54
C PRO A 385 21.47 4.10 3.67
N ALA A 386 21.12 4.23 2.40
CA ALA A 386 21.86 5.06 1.45
C ALA A 386 20.91 5.90 0.61
N VAL A 387 21.37 7.05 0.12
CA VAL A 387 20.59 7.87 -0.81
C VAL A 387 20.78 7.34 -2.23
N GLY A 388 19.68 7.01 -2.89
CA GLY A 388 19.61 6.73 -4.32
C GLY A 388 19.22 7.98 -5.11
N ARG A 389 19.27 7.86 -6.44
CA ARG A 389 18.89 8.93 -7.36
C ARG A 389 18.22 8.33 -8.60
N ALA A 390 17.15 8.96 -9.08
CA ALA A 390 16.51 8.64 -10.35
C ALA A 390 16.16 7.14 -10.52
N LEU A 391 15.44 6.58 -9.52
CA LEU A 391 15.02 5.18 -9.51
C LEU A 391 14.30 4.83 -10.81
N LYS A 392 14.79 3.81 -11.52
CA LYS A 392 14.20 3.28 -12.76
C LYS A 392 13.90 4.35 -13.83
N ALA A 393 14.65 5.45 -13.89
CA ALA A 393 14.32 6.61 -14.74
C ALA A 393 14.11 6.27 -16.24
N ARG A 394 14.90 5.35 -16.82
CA ARG A 394 14.70 4.89 -18.20
C ARG A 394 13.38 4.13 -18.36
N LYS A 395 13.06 3.22 -17.43
CA LYS A 395 11.80 2.46 -17.47
C LYS A 395 10.60 3.37 -17.24
N LEU A 396 10.71 4.34 -16.32
CA LEU A 396 9.70 5.38 -16.14
C LEU A 396 9.44 6.16 -17.43
N GLN A 397 10.49 6.57 -18.14
CA GLN A 397 10.34 7.23 -19.44
C GLN A 397 9.70 6.30 -20.49
N PHE A 398 10.09 5.02 -20.52
CA PHE A 398 9.51 4.04 -21.43
C PHE A 398 7.99 3.91 -21.22
N TRP A 399 7.57 3.59 -20.00
CA TRP A 399 6.17 3.35 -19.66
C TRP A 399 5.28 4.59 -19.80
N THR A 400 5.81 5.78 -19.51
CA THR A 400 5.00 7.01 -19.47
C THR A 400 4.98 7.79 -20.78
N LYS A 401 5.97 7.58 -21.67
CA LYS A 401 6.10 8.34 -22.92
C LYS A 401 6.23 7.45 -24.15
N ILE A 402 7.22 6.54 -24.13
CA ILE A 402 7.59 5.77 -25.34
C ILE A 402 6.50 4.75 -25.69
N LEU A 403 6.06 3.96 -24.72
CA LEU A 403 5.08 2.91 -24.93
C LEU A 403 3.72 3.49 -25.40
N PRO A 404 3.13 4.53 -24.76
CA PRO A 404 1.92 5.16 -25.27
C PRO A 404 2.06 5.70 -26.70
N GLN A 405 3.20 6.30 -27.04
CA GLN A 405 3.46 6.79 -28.39
C GLN A 405 3.50 5.65 -29.41
N LYS A 406 4.27 4.57 -29.12
CA LYS A 406 4.33 3.39 -30.00
C LYS A 406 2.94 2.77 -30.23
N ILE A 407 2.10 2.68 -29.19
CA ILE A 407 0.73 2.15 -29.32
C ILE A 407 -0.12 3.04 -30.23
N GLN A 408 -0.02 4.37 -30.10
CA GLN A 408 -0.72 5.31 -30.98
C GLN A 408 -0.28 5.18 -32.43
N ASP A 409 1.03 5.03 -32.67
CA ASP A 409 1.59 4.87 -34.01
C ASP A 409 1.09 3.57 -34.66
N ILE A 410 1.03 2.45 -33.91
CA ILE A 410 0.49 1.16 -34.39
C ILE A 410 -0.99 1.28 -34.75
N LYS A 411 -1.81 1.87 -33.86
CA LYS A 411 -3.25 2.04 -34.11
C LYS A 411 -3.50 2.94 -35.32
N GLY A 412 -2.78 4.06 -35.42
CA GLY A 412 -2.86 4.96 -36.58
C GLY A 412 -2.39 4.34 -37.90
N ALA A 413 -1.48 3.36 -37.86
CA ALA A 413 -1.10 2.59 -39.04
C ALA A 413 -2.18 1.57 -39.45
N GLN A 414 -2.81 0.91 -38.47
CA GLN A 414 -3.91 -0.03 -38.72
C GLN A 414 -5.15 0.66 -39.32
N ASP A 415 -5.51 1.84 -38.82
CA ASP A 415 -6.65 2.60 -39.35
C ASP A 415 -6.43 3.01 -40.83
N LYS A 416 -5.19 3.40 -41.19
CA LYS A 416 -4.82 3.71 -42.58
C LYS A 416 -4.85 2.48 -43.51
N HIS A 417 -4.64 1.28 -42.97
CA HIS A 417 -4.73 0.03 -43.72
C HIS A 417 -6.17 -0.48 -43.88
N ALA A 418 -7.10 -0.04 -43.03
CA ALA A 418 -8.52 -0.41 -43.12
C ALA A 418 -9.34 0.51 -44.05
N GLU A 419 -8.80 1.68 -44.40
CA GLU A 419 -9.41 2.65 -45.33
C GLU A 419 -9.00 2.47 -46.82
N LEU A 420 -8.12 1.50 -47.09
CA LEU A 420 -7.68 1.08 -48.44
C LEU A 420 -8.31 -0.28 -48.79
#